data_AF-A0A958Z2V3-F1
#
_entry.id   AF-A0A958Z2V3-F1
#
_cell.length_a   1.000
_cell.length_b   1.000
_cell.length_c   1.000
_cell.angle_alpha   90.00
_cell.angle_beta   90.00
_cell.angle_gamma   90.00
#
_symmetry.space_group_name_H-M   'P 1'
#
loop_
_entity.id
_entity.type
_entity.pdbx_description
1 polymer ?
#
loop_
_entity_poly.entity_id
_entity_poly.type
_entity_poly.pdbx_seq_one_letter_code
_entity_poly.pdbx_strand_id
1 'polypeptide(L)'
;MARFTDKNSYTILFSIIMVLVVGSLLAGVAQGLRGKISENERFEKQQNILYAMGVDDNEGTGSVTFIPTKEVEATFHKYIKKQLVIQGDEATEDENAYLIDIKKEEAHANDDPNYKRKLPLFIGEKDGKTYYIIPMRGKG
;
A
#
# COMPACT_ATOMS: atom_id res chain seq x y z
N MET A 1 -22.29 30.90 51.51
CA MET A 1 -21.11 30.30 50.83
C MET A 1 -21.66 29.33 49.79
N ALA A 2 -21.69 29.72 48.51
CA ALA A 2 -22.28 28.90 47.46
C ALA A 2 -21.41 27.67 47.22
N ARG A 3 -21.91 26.47 47.56
CA ARG A 3 -21.28 25.22 47.17
C ARG A 3 -21.69 24.93 45.73
N PHE A 4 -20.71 24.87 44.84
CA PHE A 4 -20.88 24.41 43.46
C PHE A 4 -21.36 22.95 43.48
N THR A 5 -22.68 22.76 43.38
CA THR A 5 -23.36 21.46 43.44
C THR A 5 -23.22 20.64 42.15
N ASP A 6 -22.75 21.25 41.05
CA ASP A 6 -22.51 20.55 39.77
C ASP A 6 -21.01 20.37 39.49
N LYS A 7 -20.29 19.69 40.38
CA LYS A 7 -18.90 19.29 40.12
C LYS A 7 -18.87 18.09 39.17
N ASN A 8 -18.91 18.36 37.87
CA ASN A 8 -18.65 17.35 36.85
C ASN A 8 -17.15 17.01 36.69
N SER A 9 -16.31 17.50 37.62
CA SER A 9 -14.86 17.29 37.63
C SER A 9 -14.47 15.82 37.71
N TYR A 10 -15.28 14.99 38.38
CA TYR A 10 -15.07 13.53 38.42
C TYR A 10 -15.20 12.93 37.01
N THR A 11 -16.28 13.28 36.29
CA THR A 11 -16.52 12.83 34.92
C THR A 11 -15.40 13.29 33.99
N ILE A 12 -14.98 14.56 34.08
CA ILE A 12 -13.89 15.10 33.25
C ILE A 12 -12.57 14.34 33.51
N LEU A 13 -12.19 14.16 34.78
CA LEU A 13 -10.97 13.45 35.13
C LEU A 13 -11.02 11.97 34.72
N PHE A 14 -12.16 11.31 34.94
CA PHE A 14 -12.40 9.93 34.54
C PHE A 14 -12.28 9.76 33.02
N SER A 15 -12.91 10.65 32.24
CA SER A 15 -12.84 10.62 30.77
C SER A 15 -11.40 10.81 30.28
N ILE A 16 -10.61 11.71 30.88
CA ILE A 16 -9.19 11.89 30.52
C ILE A 16 -8.41 10.58 30.74
N ILE A 17 -8.56 9.96 31.91
CA ILE A 17 -7.87 8.70 32.23
C ILE A 17 -8.30 7.60 31.27
N MET A 18 -9.60 7.49 30.99
CA MET A 18 -10.13 6.47 30.09
C MET A 18 -9.61 6.64 28.65
N VAL A 19 -9.54 7.88 28.15
CA VAL A 19 -8.95 8.18 26.83
C VAL A 19 -7.47 7.79 26.78
N LEU A 20 -6.70 8.06 27.84
CA LEU A 20 -5.29 7.66 27.90
C LEU A 20 -5.13 6.14 27.87
N VAL A 21 -5.96 5.41 28.63
CA VAL A 21 -5.92 3.93 28.67
C VAL A 21 -6.30 3.34 27.32
N VAL A 22 -7.45 3.73 26.76
CA VAL A 22 -7.95 3.22 25.49
C VAL A 22 -7.02 3.60 24.34
N GLY A 23 -6.56 4.85 24.32
CA GLY A 23 -5.62 5.35 23.32
C GLY A 23 -4.29 4.60 23.34
N SER A 24 -3.73 4.33 24.52
CA SER A 24 -2.47 3.59 24.65
C SER A 24 -2.62 2.13 24.21
N LEU A 25 -3.75 1.48 24.54
CA LEU A 25 -4.02 0.10 24.11
C LEU A 25 -4.18 0.00 22.59
N LEU A 26 -5.01 0.85 22.00
CA LEU A 26 -5.20 0.90 20.54
C LEU A 26 -3.89 1.21 19.81
N ALA A 27 -3.11 2.18 20.31
CA ALA A 27 -1.81 2.51 19.74
C ALA A 27 -0.82 1.34 19.82
N GLY A 28 -0.78 0.64 20.95
CA GLY A 28 0.06 -0.54 21.13
C GLY A 28 -0.27 -1.66 20.13
N VAL A 29 -1.56 -1.97 19.98
CA VAL A 29 -2.02 -2.97 19.00
C VAL A 29 -1.70 -2.52 17.57
N ALA A 30 -2.02 -1.27 17.22
CA ALA A 30 -1.75 -0.74 15.88
C ALA A 30 -0.25 -0.78 15.53
N GLN A 31 0.62 -0.39 16.47
CA GLN A 31 2.06 -0.43 16.26
C GLN A 31 2.58 -1.87 16.12
N GLY A 32 2.06 -2.81 16.89
CA GLY A 32 2.44 -4.22 16.82
C GLY A 32 2.05 -4.90 15.50
N LEU A 33 0.93 -4.52 14.89
CA LEU A 33 0.45 -5.10 13.63
C LEU A 33 0.99 -4.40 12.39
N ARG A 34 1.48 -3.16 12.52
CA ARG A 34 1.89 -2.31 11.38
C ARG A 34 2.88 -2.99 10.44
N GLY A 35 3.89 -3.69 10.98
CA GLY A 35 4.88 -4.40 10.16
C GLY A 35 4.26 -5.50 9.29
N LYS A 36 3.39 -6.33 9.89
CA LYS A 36 2.69 -7.41 9.18
C LYS A 36 1.74 -6.87 8.11
N ILE A 37 1.06 -5.76 8.40
CA ILE A 37 0.20 -5.09 7.43
C ILE A 37 1.02 -4.62 6.23
N SER A 38 2.13 -3.92 6.47
CA SER A 38 2.98 -3.41 5.39
C SER A 38 3.61 -4.52 4.53
N GLU A 39 3.95 -5.66 5.13
CA GLU A 39 4.47 -6.82 4.41
C GLU A 39 3.38 -7.47 3.53
N ASN A 40 2.16 -7.59 4.06
CA ASN A 40 1.03 -8.10 3.28
C ASN A 40 0.64 -7.16 2.12
N GLU A 41 0.63 -5.85 2.34
CA GLU A 41 0.41 -4.87 1.27
C GLU A 41 1.48 -4.99 0.17
N ARG A 42 2.74 -5.27 0.57
CA ARG A 42 3.84 -5.50 -0.37
C ARG A 42 3.57 -6.74 -1.24
N PHE A 43 3.19 -7.85 -0.62
CA PHE A 43 2.87 -9.09 -1.33
C PHE A 43 1.65 -8.94 -2.23
N GLU A 44 0.59 -8.26 -1.78
CA GLU A 44 -0.60 -8.00 -2.58
C GLU A 44 -0.26 -7.22 -3.86
N LYS A 45 0.60 -6.20 -3.76
CA LYS A 45 1.07 -5.47 -4.95
C LYS A 45 1.82 -6.38 -5.93
N GLN A 46 2.71 -7.24 -5.43
CA GLN A 46 3.44 -8.19 -6.27
C GLN A 46 2.49 -9.20 -6.93
N GLN A 47 1.53 -9.73 -6.17
CA GLN A 47 0.47 -10.63 -6.66
C GLN A 47 -0.33 -9.97 -7.79
N ASN A 48 -0.77 -8.73 -7.60
CA ASN A 48 -1.54 -7.99 -8.60
C ASN A 48 -0.74 -7.73 -9.89
N ILE A 49 0.55 -7.41 -9.78
CA ILE A 49 1.43 -7.21 -10.94
C ILE A 49 1.61 -8.54 -11.70
N LEU A 50 1.86 -9.64 -10.99
CA LEU A 50 1.99 -10.97 -11.59
C LEU A 50 0.69 -11.42 -12.25
N TYR A 51 -0.44 -11.20 -11.59
CA TYR A 51 -1.77 -11.49 -12.11
C TYR A 51 -2.06 -10.71 -13.40
N ALA A 52 -1.70 -9.43 -13.47
CA ALA A 52 -1.82 -8.63 -14.70
C ALA A 52 -0.97 -9.17 -15.86
N MET A 53 0.12 -9.89 -15.56
CA MET A 53 0.95 -10.58 -16.55
C MET A 53 0.41 -11.99 -16.89
N GLY A 54 -0.68 -12.42 -16.26
CA GLY A 54 -1.24 -13.78 -16.35
C GLY A 54 -0.37 -14.83 -15.66
N VAL A 55 0.47 -14.43 -14.69
CA VAL A 55 1.22 -15.35 -13.82
C VAL A 55 0.39 -15.51 -12.54
N ASP A 56 -0.50 -16.48 -12.56
CA ASP A 56 -1.49 -16.76 -11.53
C ASP A 56 -1.77 -18.26 -11.43
N ASP A 57 -2.48 -18.67 -10.38
CA ASP A 57 -2.86 -20.06 -10.11
C ASP A 57 -4.34 -20.31 -10.45
N ASN A 58 -4.87 -19.60 -11.45
CA ASN A 58 -6.28 -19.71 -11.80
C ASN A 58 -6.61 -21.11 -12.34
N GLU A 59 -7.53 -21.82 -11.67
CA GLU A 59 -8.11 -23.06 -12.19
C GLU A 59 -9.41 -22.75 -12.96
N GLY A 60 -9.40 -22.94 -14.28
CA GLY A 60 -10.59 -22.76 -15.13
C GLY A 60 -10.94 -21.29 -15.44
N THR A 61 -12.11 -21.06 -16.02
CA THR A 61 -12.54 -19.77 -16.59
C THR A 61 -13.18 -18.79 -15.58
N GLY A 62 -13.15 -19.11 -14.28
CA GLY A 62 -13.84 -18.32 -13.25
C GLY A 62 -13.13 -18.21 -11.91
N SER A 63 -11.91 -18.74 -11.77
CA SER A 63 -11.12 -18.58 -10.55
C SER A 63 -10.24 -17.32 -10.63
N VAL A 64 -10.13 -16.61 -9.52
CA VAL A 64 -9.15 -15.52 -9.31
C VAL A 64 -8.26 -15.98 -8.16
N THR A 65 -7.27 -16.81 -8.47
CA THR A 65 -6.30 -17.34 -7.53
C THR A 65 -4.96 -16.66 -7.74
N PHE A 66 -4.51 -15.94 -6.74
CA PHE A 66 -3.17 -15.35 -6.74
C PHE A 66 -2.13 -16.35 -6.23
N ILE A 67 -0.88 -16.19 -6.66
CA ILE A 67 0.25 -16.96 -6.15
C ILE A 67 0.35 -16.79 -4.63
N PRO A 68 0.55 -17.86 -3.85
CA PRO A 68 0.67 -17.77 -2.39
C PRO A 68 1.74 -16.76 -1.93
N THR A 69 1.49 -16.06 -0.82
CA THR A 69 2.42 -15.06 -0.27
C THR A 69 3.81 -15.60 0.07
N LYS A 70 3.94 -16.92 0.28
CA LYS A 70 5.23 -17.58 0.53
C LYS A 70 6.13 -17.66 -0.72
N GLU A 71 5.53 -17.60 -1.91
CA GLU A 71 6.22 -17.84 -3.19
C GLU A 71 6.18 -16.61 -4.12
N VAL A 72 5.32 -15.64 -3.81
CA VAL A 72 5.11 -14.44 -4.63
C VAL A 72 6.40 -13.66 -4.84
N GLU A 73 7.23 -13.47 -3.82
CA GLU A 73 8.43 -12.64 -3.91
C GLU A 73 9.44 -13.27 -4.88
N ALA A 74 9.71 -14.56 -4.73
CA ALA A 74 10.59 -15.30 -5.64
C ALA A 74 10.04 -15.30 -7.07
N THR A 75 8.73 -15.44 -7.23
CA THR A 75 8.07 -15.44 -8.54
C THR A 75 8.10 -14.05 -9.17
N PHE A 76 7.93 -13.01 -8.39
CA PHE A 76 8.02 -11.62 -8.82
C PHE A 76 9.41 -11.32 -9.39
N HIS A 77 10.47 -11.65 -8.66
CA HIS A 77 11.85 -11.48 -9.15
C HIS A 77 12.18 -12.36 -10.36
N LYS A 78 11.51 -13.50 -10.53
CA LYS A 78 11.68 -14.36 -11.70
C LYS A 78 11.11 -13.71 -12.96
N TYR A 79 9.89 -13.16 -12.90
CA TYR A 79 9.17 -12.67 -14.08
C TYR A 79 9.37 -11.17 -14.34
N ILE A 80 9.48 -10.34 -13.30
CA ILE A 80 9.72 -8.91 -13.42
C ILE A 80 11.22 -8.66 -13.53
N LYS A 81 11.64 -8.20 -14.70
CA LYS A 81 13.05 -8.00 -15.04
C LYS A 81 13.54 -6.60 -14.76
N LYS A 82 12.67 -5.60 -14.96
CA LYS A 82 13.00 -4.20 -14.71
C LYS A 82 11.84 -3.47 -14.09
N GLN A 83 12.18 -2.50 -13.27
CA GLN A 83 11.24 -1.62 -12.59
C GLN A 83 11.71 -0.19 -12.80
N LEU A 84 10.86 0.63 -13.40
CA LEU A 84 11.16 2.00 -13.75
C LEU A 84 10.26 2.94 -12.98
N VAL A 85 10.79 4.09 -12.60
CA VAL A 85 10.06 5.24 -12.09
C VAL A 85 10.12 6.32 -13.15
N ILE A 86 8.95 6.67 -13.66
CA ILE A 86 8.77 7.71 -14.66
C ILE A 86 8.42 9.00 -13.92
N GLN A 87 9.22 10.05 -14.12
CA GLN A 87 8.99 11.37 -13.54
C GLN A 87 9.08 12.44 -14.62
N GLY A 88 7.94 12.80 -15.21
CA GLY A 88 7.91 13.62 -16.43
C GLY A 88 8.53 12.89 -17.62
N ASP A 89 9.61 13.43 -18.17
CA ASP A 89 10.30 12.88 -19.35
C ASP A 89 11.46 11.93 -18.99
N GLU A 90 11.77 11.81 -17.70
CA GLU A 90 12.85 10.96 -17.20
C GLU A 90 12.30 9.61 -16.73
N ALA A 91 12.97 8.53 -17.10
CA ALA A 91 12.71 7.19 -16.62
C ALA A 91 13.97 6.64 -15.95
N THR A 92 13.89 6.37 -14.64
CA THR A 92 15.00 5.86 -13.84
C THR A 92 14.68 4.46 -13.33
N GLU A 93 15.67 3.56 -13.34
CA GLU A 93 15.51 2.21 -12.80
C GLU A 93 15.54 2.24 -11.26
N ASP A 94 14.54 1.62 -10.64
CA ASP A 94 14.41 1.49 -9.18
C ASP A 94 13.73 0.17 -8.84
N GLU A 95 14.46 -0.72 -8.17
CA GLU A 95 13.95 -2.02 -7.72
C GLU A 95 12.78 -1.92 -6.73
N ASN A 96 12.55 -0.74 -6.16
CA ASN A 96 11.48 -0.45 -5.22
C ASN A 96 10.33 0.35 -5.83
N ALA A 97 10.27 0.50 -7.16
CA ALA A 97 9.19 1.25 -7.83
C ALA A 97 7.79 0.77 -7.44
N TYR A 98 7.62 -0.52 -7.18
CA TYR A 98 6.35 -1.11 -6.72
C TYR A 98 5.87 -0.62 -5.35
N LEU A 99 6.78 -0.07 -4.52
CA LEU A 99 6.42 0.52 -3.23
C LEU A 99 5.78 1.91 -3.37
N ILE A 100 5.90 2.56 -4.52
CA ILE A 100 5.31 3.89 -4.77
C ILE A 100 3.80 3.83 -4.56
N ASP A 101 3.29 4.85 -3.88
CA ASP A 101 1.86 5.02 -3.60
C ASP A 101 1.29 6.06 -4.55
N ILE A 102 0.62 5.59 -5.60
CA ILE A 102 0.03 6.42 -6.66
C ILE A 102 -0.99 7.42 -6.08
N LYS A 103 -1.65 7.10 -4.96
CA LYS A 103 -2.58 8.02 -4.30
C LYS A 103 -1.84 9.22 -3.72
N LYS A 104 -0.68 8.99 -3.09
CA LYS A 104 0.13 10.06 -2.52
C LYS A 104 0.76 10.91 -3.61
N GLU A 105 1.29 10.27 -4.65
CA GLU A 105 1.83 10.96 -5.83
C GLU A 105 0.78 11.83 -6.52
N GLU A 106 -0.45 11.33 -6.65
CA GLU A 106 -1.59 12.10 -7.15
C GLU A 106 -1.91 13.31 -6.27
N ALA A 107 -1.95 13.12 -4.94
CA ALA A 107 -2.19 14.21 -3.99
C ALA A 107 -1.09 15.30 -4.07
N HIS A 108 0.18 14.92 -4.11
CA HIS A 108 1.29 15.85 -4.21
C HIS A 108 1.22 16.72 -5.47
N ALA A 109 0.84 16.14 -6.61
CA ALA A 109 0.65 16.90 -7.85
C ALA A 109 -0.59 17.79 -7.86
N ASN A 110 -1.59 17.49 -7.03
CA ASN A 110 -2.75 18.38 -6.86
C ASN A 110 -2.40 19.56 -5.95
N ASP A 111 -1.51 19.34 -4.97
CA ASP A 111 -1.04 20.38 -4.04
C ASP A 111 0.00 21.32 -4.68
N ASP A 112 0.88 20.80 -5.55
CA ASP A 112 1.91 21.56 -6.25
C ASP A 112 1.85 21.34 -7.78
N PRO A 113 1.46 22.37 -8.56
CA PRO A 113 1.40 22.29 -10.03
C PRO A 113 2.73 21.98 -10.73
N ASN A 114 3.86 22.25 -10.08
CA ASN A 114 5.20 21.96 -10.62
C ASN A 114 5.69 20.55 -10.25
N TYR A 115 4.96 19.83 -9.38
CA TYR A 115 5.35 18.51 -8.95
C TYR A 115 5.10 17.47 -10.05
N LYS A 116 6.19 16.89 -10.55
CA LYS A 116 6.15 15.74 -11.45
C LYS A 116 5.96 14.48 -10.62
N ARG A 117 4.82 13.80 -10.80
CA ARG A 117 4.49 12.52 -10.16
C ARG A 117 5.53 11.47 -10.51
N LYS A 118 5.86 10.62 -9.55
CA LYS A 118 6.61 9.39 -9.76
C LYS A 118 5.62 8.27 -10.09
N LEU A 119 5.67 7.79 -11.32
CA LEU A 119 4.79 6.73 -11.81
C LEU A 119 5.60 5.46 -12.06
N PRO A 120 5.27 4.34 -11.39
CA PRO A 120 5.99 3.11 -11.62
C PRO A 120 5.56 2.43 -12.92
N LEU A 121 6.52 1.83 -13.61
CA LEU A 121 6.34 0.96 -14.77
C LEU A 121 7.11 -0.33 -14.53
N PHE A 122 6.44 -1.47 -14.68
CA PHE A 122 7.07 -2.77 -14.51
C PHE A 122 7.21 -3.46 -15.86
N ILE A 123 8.41 -3.99 -16.13
CA ILE A 123 8.72 -4.71 -17.36
C ILE A 123 9.00 -6.15 -16.99
N GLY A 124 8.12 -7.05 -17.43
CA GLY A 124 8.24 -8.48 -17.22
C GLY A 124 8.43 -9.25 -18.52
N GLU A 125 8.92 -10.47 -18.40
CA GLU A 125 9.05 -11.39 -19.54
C GLU A 125 8.38 -12.73 -19.20
N LYS A 126 7.48 -13.18 -20.08
CA LYS A 126 6.80 -14.47 -19.98
C LYS A 126 6.67 -15.07 -21.37
N ASP A 127 7.02 -16.35 -21.52
CA ASP A 127 6.92 -17.10 -22.78
C ASP A 127 7.61 -16.42 -23.98
N GLY A 128 8.77 -15.77 -23.71
CA GLY A 128 9.54 -15.02 -24.71
C GLY A 128 8.90 -13.70 -25.17
N LYS A 129 7.83 -13.26 -24.51
CA LYS A 129 7.15 -11.98 -24.76
C LYS A 129 7.40 -11.00 -23.62
N THR A 130 7.67 -9.76 -23.98
CA THR A 130 7.82 -8.66 -23.02
C THR A 130 6.45 -8.05 -22.71
N TYR A 131 6.16 -7.91 -21.42
CA TYR A 131 4.95 -7.30 -20.89
C TYR A 131 5.30 -5.99 -20.18
N TYR A 132 4.48 -4.97 -20.40
CA TYR A 132 4.57 -3.67 -19.74
C TYR A 132 3.34 -3.51 -18.84
N ILE A 133 3.56 -3.45 -17.53
CA ILE A 133 2.50 -3.37 -16.54
C ILE A 133 2.50 -1.96 -15.97
N ILE A 134 1.36 -1.27 -16.19
CA ILE A 134 1.14 0.10 -15.74
C ILE A 134 0.02 0.07 -14.69
N PRO A 135 0.30 0.45 -13.44
CA PRO A 135 -0.72 0.50 -12.42
C PRO A 135 -1.64 1.70 -12.62
N MET A 136 -2.94 1.45 -12.51
CA MET A 136 -3.98 2.44 -12.74
C MET A 136 -4.72 2.74 -11.44
N ARG A 137 -5.09 4.00 -11.25
CA ARG A 137 -5.89 4.47 -10.11
C ARG A 137 -7.01 5.35 -10.64
N GLY A 138 -8.22 5.13 -10.15
CA GLY A 138 -9.39 5.93 -10.49
C GLY A 138 -10.41 5.94 -9.36
N LYS A 139 -11.40 6.84 -9.46
CA LYS A 139 -12.56 6.86 -8.57
C LYS A 139 -13.76 6.28 -9.33
N GLY A 140 -14.33 5.20 -8.80
CA GLY A 140 -15.59 4.62 -9.28
C GLY A 140 -16.81 5.32 -8.70
#